data_AF-A0A3D3ZNT6-F1
#
_entry.id   AF-A0A3D3ZNT6-F1
#
_cell.length_a   1.000
_cell.length_b   1.000
_cell.length_c   1.000
_cell.angle_alpha   90.00
_cell.angle_beta   90.00
_cell.angle_gamma   90.00
#
_symmetry.space_group_name_H-M   'P 1'
#
loop_
_entity.id
_entity.type
_entity.pdbx_description
1 polymer ?
#
loop_
_entity_poly.entity_id
_entity_poly.type
_entity_poly.pdbx_seq_one_letter_code
_entity_poly.pdbx_strand_id
1 'polypeptide(L)'
;MADLTTDFLGIKSPNPFWLASAPPTDKEYNVRRAFEAGWGGVVWKTLGSEGPPVVNVNGPRYGVIYGADRRVLGINNIELITD
;
A
#
# COMPACT_ATOMS: atom_id res chain seq x y z
N MET A 1 15.22 -14.64 20.84
CA MET A 1 14.23 -13.84 20.08
C MET A 1 14.06 -14.52 18.72
N ALA A 2 12.86 -14.50 18.13
CA ALA A 2 12.63 -15.14 16.84
C ALA A 2 13.34 -14.36 15.72
N ASP A 3 13.96 -15.07 14.79
CA ASP A 3 14.46 -14.50 13.54
C ASP A 3 13.28 -14.38 12.57
N LEU A 4 13.05 -13.17 12.05
CA LEU A 4 11.98 -12.88 11.11
C LEU A 4 12.51 -12.69 9.68
N THR A 5 13.82 -12.78 9.45
CA THR A 5 14.39 -12.58 8.12
C THR A 5 13.81 -13.56 7.09
N THR A 6 13.63 -13.10 5.86
CA THR A 6 13.09 -13.93 4.77
C THR A 6 13.95 -13.84 3.52
N ASP A 7 13.94 -14.92 2.74
CA ASP A 7 14.45 -14.98 1.37
C ASP A 7 13.34 -15.56 0.48
N PHE A 8 12.77 -14.72 -0.37
CA PHE A 8 11.68 -15.11 -1.28
C PHE A 8 12.04 -14.73 -2.71
N LEU A 9 12.13 -15.73 -3.59
CA LEU A 9 12.55 -15.58 -4.98
C LEU A 9 13.88 -14.80 -5.13
N GLY A 10 14.80 -14.94 -4.16
CA GLY A 10 16.10 -14.26 -4.14
C GLY A 10 16.07 -12.86 -3.53
N ILE A 11 14.91 -12.38 -3.07
CA ILE A 11 14.77 -11.10 -2.37
C ILE A 11 14.89 -11.35 -0.88
N LYS A 12 15.94 -10.78 -0.28
CA LYS A 12 16.17 -10.82 1.16
C LYS A 12 15.50 -9.64 1.85
N SER A 13 14.80 -9.90 2.95
CA SER A 13 14.15 -8.85 3.73
C SER A 13 14.29 -9.09 5.23
N PRO A 14 14.29 -8.03 6.06
CA PRO A 14 14.48 -8.17 7.50
C PRO A 14 13.26 -8.79 8.20
N ASN A 15 12.09 -8.78 7.55
CA ASN A 15 10.85 -9.37 8.04
C ASN A 15 9.83 -9.58 6.89
N PRO A 16 8.85 -10.50 7.03
CA PRO A 16 7.86 -10.77 5.98
C PRO A 16 6.78 -9.69 5.81
N PHE A 17 6.83 -8.57 6.54
CA PHE A 17 5.76 -7.58 6.54
C PHE A 17 6.05 -6.46 5.54
N TRP A 18 5.24 -6.42 4.49
CA TRP A 18 5.43 -5.51 3.36
C TRP A 18 4.17 -4.68 3.10
N LEU A 19 4.35 -3.42 2.70
CA LEU A 19 3.24 -2.60 2.22
C LEU A 19 2.87 -2.99 0.78
N ALA A 20 1.59 -3.24 0.53
CA ALA A 20 1.07 -3.50 -0.81
C ALA A 20 1.03 -2.23 -1.67
N SER A 21 0.90 -2.41 -2.99
CA SER A 21 0.64 -1.32 -3.95
C SER A 21 -0.73 -0.71 -3.66
N ALA A 22 -0.74 0.45 -3.01
CA ALA A 22 -1.91 1.01 -2.37
C ALA A 22 -1.66 2.50 -2.04
N PRO A 23 -2.66 3.25 -1.52
CA PRO A 23 -2.49 4.65 -1.17
C PRO A 23 -1.31 4.96 -0.23
N PRO A 24 -0.93 4.08 0.72
CA PRO A 24 0.27 4.26 1.54
C PRO A 24 1.59 4.29 0.75
N THR A 25 1.64 3.76 -0.47
CA THR A 25 2.87 3.65 -1.28
C THR A 25 2.85 4.53 -2.53
N ASP A 26 1.98 5.54 -2.56
CA ASP A 26 1.84 6.47 -3.70
C ASP A 26 2.87 7.61 -3.71
N LYS A 27 3.36 8.01 -2.54
CA LYS A 27 4.32 9.13 -2.40
C LYS A 27 5.57 8.67 -1.67
N GLU A 28 6.72 9.16 -2.14
CA GLU A 28 8.04 8.76 -1.64
C GLU A 28 8.19 8.94 -0.13
N TYR A 29 7.68 10.05 0.42
CA TYR A 29 7.79 10.35 1.84
C TYR A 29 7.06 9.30 2.71
N ASN A 30 5.98 8.69 2.24
CA ASN A 30 5.31 7.62 2.96
C ASN A 30 6.12 6.32 2.91
N VAL A 31 6.74 6.02 1.77
CA VAL A 31 7.63 4.87 1.63
C VAL A 31 8.86 5.00 2.53
N ARG A 32 9.48 6.18 2.61
CA ARG A 32 10.58 6.45 3.54
C ARG A 32 10.16 6.20 4.99
N ARG A 33 9.02 6.76 5.40
CA ARG A 33 8.46 6.56 6.75
C ARG A 33 8.15 5.09 7.03
N ALA A 34 7.72 4.32 6.04
CA ALA A 34 7.48 2.88 6.20
C ALA A 34 8.78 2.14 6.53
N PHE A 35 9.86 2.41 5.79
CA PHE A 35 11.16 1.81 6.08
C PHE A 35 11.72 2.24 7.44
N GLU A 36 11.60 3.53 7.80
CA GLU A 36 11.97 4.05 9.13
C GLU A 36 11.17 3.36 10.26
N ALA A 37 9.91 3.01 10.01
CA ALA A 37 9.07 2.26 10.95
C ALA A 37 9.36 0.75 11.00
N GLY A 38 10.29 0.25 10.17
CA GLY A 38 10.73 -1.15 10.19
C GLY A 38 9.97 -2.10 9.25
N TRP A 39 9.18 -1.59 8.29
CA TRP A 39 8.59 -2.44 7.25
C TRP A 39 9.70 -3.12 6.43
N GLY A 40 9.54 -4.43 6.17
CA GLY A 40 10.53 -5.24 5.47
C GLY A 40 10.63 -4.97 3.96
N GLY A 41 9.59 -4.37 3.39
CA GLY A 41 9.54 -3.97 1.99
C GLY A 41 8.27 -3.20 1.64
N VAL A 42 8.22 -2.68 0.42
CA VAL A 42 7.06 -1.99 -0.13
C VAL A 42 6.89 -2.37 -1.59
N VAL A 43 5.65 -2.40 -2.05
CA VAL A 43 5.30 -2.39 -3.46
C VAL A 43 4.83 -0.98 -3.80
N TRP A 44 5.56 -0.29 -4.67
CA TRP A 44 5.20 1.05 -5.11
C TRP A 44 3.82 1.05 -5.76
N LYS A 45 3.03 2.12 -5.57
CA LYS A 45 1.73 2.27 -6.21
C LYS A 45 1.90 2.17 -7.73
N THR A 46 1.01 1.43 -8.39
CA THR A 46 1.11 1.17 -9.83
C THR A 46 1.30 2.46 -10.62
N LEU A 47 2.31 2.49 -11.49
CA LEU A 47 2.60 3.61 -12.38
C LEU A 47 2.00 3.35 -13.78
N GLY A 48 1.47 4.39 -14.40
CA GLY A 48 1.08 4.37 -15.82
C GLY A 48 2.19 4.96 -16.68
N SER A 49 2.75 4.18 -17.60
CA SER A 49 3.75 4.66 -18.57
C SER A 49 3.17 5.04 -19.93
N GLU A 50 1.99 4.50 -20.25
CA GLU A 50 1.36 4.63 -21.56
C GLU A 50 0.18 5.61 -21.49
N GLY A 51 0.19 6.60 -22.39
CA GLY A 51 -0.91 7.55 -22.54
C GLY A 51 -0.87 8.75 -21.58
N PRO A 52 -1.95 9.54 -21.52
CA PRO A 52 -2.01 10.72 -20.66
C PRO A 52 -2.08 10.31 -19.18
N PRO A 53 -1.61 11.18 -18.25
CA PRO A 53 -1.71 10.94 -16.81
C PRO A 53 -3.14 10.59 -16.38
N VAL A 54 -3.24 9.61 -15.48
CA VAL A 54 -4.53 9.14 -14.98
C VAL A 54 -5.05 10.13 -13.94
N VAL A 55 -6.23 10.68 -14.19
CA VAL A 55 -6.93 11.55 -13.24
C VAL A 55 -7.97 10.74 -12.50
N ASN A 56 -7.84 10.70 -11.18
CA ASN A 56 -8.81 10.06 -10.32
C ASN A 56 -10.17 10.80 -10.31
N VAL A 57 -11.24 10.08 -9.95
CA VAL A 57 -12.56 10.70 -9.82
C VAL A 57 -12.58 11.77 -8.73
N ASN A 58 -13.31 12.86 -8.99
CA ASN A 58 -13.53 13.91 -8.00
C ASN A 58 -14.55 13.44 -6.94
N GLY A 59 -14.19 13.55 -5.66
CA GLY A 59 -15.04 13.16 -4.53
C GLY A 59 -14.53 11.95 -3.73
N PRO A 60 -15.36 11.36 -2.86
CA PRO A 60 -14.99 10.21 -2.05
C PRO A 60 -14.63 8.97 -2.90
N ARG A 61 -13.43 8.43 -2.69
CA ARG A 61 -12.91 7.25 -3.40
C ARG A 61 -12.75 6.01 -2.54
N TYR A 62 -12.98 6.15 -1.24
CA TYR A 62 -12.88 5.09 -0.25
C TYR A 62 -14.19 4.97 0.50
N GLY A 63 -14.67 3.74 0.63
CA GLY A 63 -15.79 3.39 1.50
C GLY A 63 -15.31 2.52 2.64
N VAL A 64 -15.96 2.65 3.79
CA VAL A 64 -15.72 1.80 4.95
C VAL A 64 -16.92 0.87 5.13
N ILE A 65 -16.64 -0.41 5.27
CA ILE A 65 -17.65 -1.43 5.55
C ILE A 65 -17.69 -1.61 7.07
N TYR A 66 -18.84 -1.29 7.67
CA TYR A 66 -19.06 -1.40 9.11
C TYR A 66 -19.84 -2.67 9.45
N GLY A 67 -19.45 -3.30 10.56
CA GLY A 67 -20.23 -4.36 11.19
C GLY A 67 -21.43 -3.82 11.97
N ALA A 68 -22.23 -4.75 12.53
CA ALA A 68 -23.40 -4.41 13.33
C ALA A 68 -23.10 -3.51 14.55
N ASP A 69 -21.87 -3.59 15.07
CA ASP A 69 -21.39 -2.81 16.22
C ASP A 69 -20.58 -1.56 15.81
N ARG A 70 -20.65 -1.16 14.53
CA ARG A 70 -19.87 -0.05 13.94
C ARG A 70 -18.35 -0.24 13.95
N ARG A 71 -17.84 -1.47 14.16
CA ARG A 71 -16.41 -1.75 13.90
C ARG A 71 -16.15 -1.80 12.40
N VAL A 72 -14.95 -1.37 12.01
CA VAL A 72 -14.47 -1.46 10.63
C VAL A 72 -14.19 -2.92 10.32
N LEU A 73 -14.90 -3.47 9.34
CA LEU A 73 -14.68 -4.81 8.81
C LEU A 73 -13.79 -4.80 7.57
N GLY A 74 -13.82 -3.70 6.82
CA GLY A 74 -13.05 -3.58 5.59
C GLY A 74 -13.19 -2.22 4.94
N ILE A 75 -12.45 -2.05 3.85
CA ILE A 75 -12.43 -0.85 3.03
C ILE A 75 -12.64 -1.30 1.59
N ASN A 76 -13.44 -0.54 0.83
CA ASN A 76 -13.54 -0.65 -0.62
C ASN A 76 -13.06 0.65 -1.27
N ASN A 77 -12.58 0.58 -2.51
CA ASN A 77 -12.14 1.78 -3.22
C ASN A 77 -12.45 1.72 -4.71
N ILE A 78 -12.49 2.90 -5.32
CA ILE A 78 -12.56 3.11 -6.77
C ILE A 78 -11.37 3.97 -7.24
N GLU A 79 -10.26 3.94 -6.48
CA GLU A 79 -9.06 4.67 -6.83
C GLU A 79 -8.33 3.99 -7.98
N LEU A 80 -7.76 4.80 -8.87
CA LEU A 80 -7.00 4.34 -10.02
C LEU A 80 -5.51 4.12 -9.66
N ILE A 81 -4.65 4.03 -10.67
CA ILE A 81 -3.19 4.01 -10.52
C ILE A 81 -2.67 5.40 -10.09
N THR A 82 -1.35 5.55 -9.89
CA THR A 82 -0.73 6.83 -9.47
C THR A 82 -1.14 7.98 -10.38
N ASP A 83 -1.42 9.13 -9.75
CA ASP A 83 -1.76 10.40 -10.39
C ASP A 83 -0.55 11.26 -10.74
#